data_AF-A0A517YPF0-F1
#
_entry.id   AF-A0A517YPF0-F1
#
_cell.length_a   1.000
_cell.length_b   1.000
_cell.length_c   1.000
_cell.angle_alpha   90.00
_cell.angle_beta   90.00
_cell.angle_gamma   90.00
#
_symmetry.space_group_name_H-M   'P 1'
#
loop_
_entity.id
_entity.type
_entity.pdbx_description
1 polymer ?
#
loop_
_entity_poly.entity_id
_entity_poly.type
_entity_poly.pdbx_seq_one_letter_code
_entity_poly.pdbx_strand_id
1 'polypeptide(L)'
;MAEDKKKEIDNLTDHNYDGIMEYDNPLPGWWVWLFWGTIVFSIIYFFIVTMAQGELSPLGELRREKAMWQERKLAVLGEMAPSEETMLRLMSEPAMLEQGRSLYVGKCAVCHGQNGEGIVGPNLTDDRYRNVKTLMDVFKVVKDGAGGGSMPAWKTQMMESDMLLVSAYTASLRGEDLPGKTPEAADVEIAPWPKAEEK
;
A
#
# COMPACT_ATOMS: atom_id res chain seq x y z
N MET A 1 -32.06 -49.33 -25.82
CA MET A 1 -31.87 -48.83 -27.20
C MET A 1 -33.19 -48.41 -27.88
N ALA A 2 -34.16 -49.31 -28.09
CA ALA A 2 -35.45 -48.92 -28.70
C ALA A 2 -36.38 -48.18 -27.71
N GLU A 3 -36.33 -48.58 -26.44
CA GLU A 3 -37.12 -48.00 -25.35
C GLU A 3 -36.59 -46.61 -24.93
N ASP A 4 -35.27 -46.42 -24.94
CA ASP A 4 -34.62 -45.13 -24.71
C ASP A 4 -34.99 -44.11 -25.80
N LYS A 5 -34.98 -44.53 -27.08
CA LYS A 5 -35.42 -43.67 -28.21
C LYS A 5 -36.89 -43.28 -28.12
N LYS A 6 -37.76 -44.17 -27.62
CA LYS A 6 -39.17 -43.86 -27.43
C LYS A 6 -39.38 -42.84 -26.31
N LYS A 7 -38.57 -42.91 -25.25
CA LYS A 7 -38.57 -41.96 -24.12
C LYS A 7 -38.00 -40.59 -24.50
N GLU A 8 -37.02 -40.55 -25.41
CA GLU A 8 -36.52 -39.29 -25.99
C GLU A 8 -37.59 -38.58 -26.83
N ILE A 9 -38.38 -39.31 -27.62
CA ILE A 9 -39.43 -38.70 -28.47
C ILE A 9 -40.62 -38.17 -27.65
N ASP A 10 -40.93 -38.80 -26.51
CA ASP A 10 -42.03 -38.42 -25.61
C ASP A 10 -41.72 -37.14 -24.80
N ASN A 11 -40.45 -36.75 -24.70
CA ASN A 11 -39.96 -35.58 -23.94
C ASN A 11 -39.71 -34.35 -24.83
N LEU A 12 -40.18 -34.34 -26.08
CA LEU A 12 -40.07 -33.18 -26.98
C LEU A 12 -41.24 -32.23 -26.78
N THR A 13 -40.98 -30.93 -26.85
CA THR A 13 -42.02 -29.89 -26.86
C THR A 13 -42.79 -29.91 -28.18
N ASP A 14 -44.02 -29.37 -28.18
CA ASP A 14 -44.94 -29.42 -29.32
C ASP A 14 -44.59 -28.45 -30.46
N HIS A 15 -43.73 -27.47 -30.19
CA HIS A 15 -43.34 -26.44 -31.14
C HIS A 15 -42.02 -26.78 -31.83
N ASN A 16 -42.02 -26.57 -33.15
CA ASN A 16 -40.83 -26.70 -33.99
C ASN A 16 -40.44 -25.31 -34.50
N TYR A 17 -39.22 -24.90 -34.20
CA TYR A 17 -38.63 -23.64 -34.64
C TYR A 17 -37.52 -23.94 -35.66
N ASP A 18 -37.82 -23.77 -36.95
CA ASP A 18 -36.85 -23.94 -38.04
C ASP A 18 -36.12 -25.29 -38.02
N GLY A 19 -36.86 -26.37 -37.77
CA GLY A 19 -36.33 -27.73 -37.68
C GLY A 19 -35.74 -28.10 -36.31
N ILE A 20 -35.61 -27.15 -35.37
CA ILE A 20 -35.15 -27.40 -34.00
C ILE A 20 -36.38 -27.56 -33.07
N MET A 21 -36.33 -28.57 -32.21
CA MET A 21 -37.32 -28.81 -31.16
C MET A 21 -36.59 -28.92 -29.82
N GLU A 22 -37.28 -28.56 -28.73
CA GLU A 22 -36.68 -28.53 -27.41
C GLU A 22 -37.09 -29.76 -26.59
N TYR A 23 -36.19 -30.23 -25.72
CA TYR A 23 -36.50 -31.30 -24.78
C TYR A 23 -37.00 -30.72 -23.47
N ASP A 24 -38.14 -31.20 -22.98
CA ASP A 24 -38.66 -30.91 -21.63
C ASP A 24 -38.04 -31.85 -20.59
N ASN A 25 -36.70 -31.82 -20.51
CA ASN A 25 -35.96 -32.59 -19.52
C ASN A 25 -35.85 -31.81 -18.20
N PRO A 26 -35.95 -32.49 -17.04
CA PRO A 26 -35.69 -31.84 -15.77
C PRO A 26 -34.23 -31.37 -15.70
N LEU A 27 -34.00 -30.27 -14.97
CA LEU A 27 -32.66 -29.75 -14.74
C LEU A 27 -31.76 -30.81 -14.09
N PRO A 28 -30.47 -30.92 -14.48
CA PRO A 28 -29.55 -31.85 -13.84
C PRO A 28 -29.48 -31.59 -12.33
N GLY A 29 -29.63 -32.63 -11.51
CA GLY A 29 -29.68 -32.47 -10.05
C GLY A 29 -28.46 -31.76 -9.47
N TRP A 30 -27.26 -32.03 -10.00
CA TRP A 30 -26.03 -31.35 -9.58
C TRP A 30 -26.05 -29.84 -9.89
N TRP A 31 -26.68 -29.44 -10.99
CA TRP A 31 -26.81 -28.04 -11.39
C TRP A 31 -27.76 -27.30 -10.43
N VAL A 32 -28.86 -27.94 -10.05
CA VAL A 32 -29.80 -27.40 -9.06
C VAL A 32 -29.14 -27.26 -7.68
N TRP A 33 -28.33 -28.25 -7.25
CA TRP A 33 -27.56 -28.15 -6.02
C TRP A 33 -26.54 -27.00 -6.04
N LEU A 34 -25.84 -26.81 -7.15
CA LEU A 34 -24.92 -25.69 -7.32
C LEU A 34 -25.67 -24.35 -7.26
N PHE A 35 -26.81 -24.23 -7.95
CA PHE A 35 -27.66 -23.04 -7.93
C PHE A 35 -28.14 -22.68 -6.51
N TRP A 36 -28.60 -23.67 -5.74
CA TRP A 36 -28.97 -23.42 -4.33
C TRP A 36 -27.76 -23.14 -3.45
N GLY A 37 -26.61 -23.76 -3.74
CA GLY A 37 -25.35 -23.49 -3.05
C GLY A 37 -24.92 -22.01 -3.17
N THR A 38 -25.05 -21.40 -4.35
CA THR A 38 -24.73 -19.98 -4.54
C THR A 38 -25.71 -19.05 -3.81
N ILE A 39 -26.99 -19.41 -3.74
CA ILE A 39 -28.00 -18.66 -2.96
C ILE A 39 -27.63 -18.69 -1.47
N VAL A 40 -27.37 -19.86 -0.92
CA VAL A 40 -26.99 -20.02 0.50
C VAL A 40 -25.70 -19.26 0.80
N PHE A 41 -24.68 -19.40 -0.06
CA PHE A 41 -23.42 -18.65 0.06
C PHE A 41 -23.65 -17.14 0.07
N SER A 42 -24.50 -16.63 -0.84
CA SER A 42 -24.78 -15.19 -0.96
C SER A 42 -25.45 -14.64 0.31
N ILE A 43 -26.39 -15.39 0.88
CA ILE A 43 -27.05 -15.03 2.14
C ILE A 43 -26.02 -14.97 3.28
N ILE A 44 -25.21 -16.02 3.44
CA ILE A 44 -24.16 -16.07 4.48
C ILE A 44 -23.18 -14.91 4.31
N TYR A 45 -22.69 -14.68 3.10
CA TYR A 45 -21.76 -13.61 2.78
C TYR A 45 -22.35 -12.22 3.11
N PHE A 46 -23.61 -11.97 2.73
CA PHE A 46 -24.30 -10.72 3.06
C PHE A 46 -24.31 -10.46 4.57
N PHE A 47 -24.69 -11.46 5.38
CA PHE A 47 -24.70 -11.31 6.84
C PHE A 47 -23.30 -11.10 7.42
N ILE A 48 -22.28 -11.78 6.90
CA ILE A 48 -20.90 -11.57 7.34
C ILE A 48 -20.42 -10.14 7.04
N VAL A 49 -20.64 -9.65 5.83
CA VAL A 49 -20.12 -8.34 5.42
C VAL A 49 -20.91 -7.18 6.04
N THR A 50 -22.22 -7.33 6.24
CA THR A 50 -23.09 -6.22 6.68
C THR A 50 -23.47 -6.24 8.16
N MET A 51 -23.59 -7.42 8.77
CA MET A 51 -24.13 -7.57 10.13
C MET A 51 -23.11 -8.12 11.13
N ALA A 52 -22.12 -8.89 10.69
CA ALA A 52 -21.15 -9.45 11.61
C ALA A 52 -20.32 -8.34 12.28
N GLN A 53 -19.98 -8.57 13.53
CA GLN A 53 -19.13 -7.71 14.34
C GLN A 53 -17.90 -8.49 14.81
N GLY A 54 -16.88 -7.76 15.27
CA GLY A 54 -15.65 -8.40 15.75
C GLY A 54 -14.80 -8.99 14.61
N GLU A 55 -14.06 -10.05 14.90
CA GLU A 55 -13.04 -10.61 13.99
C GLU A 55 -13.60 -11.18 12.68
N LEU A 56 -14.85 -11.61 12.66
CA LEU A 56 -15.49 -12.17 11.45
C LEU A 56 -15.88 -11.08 10.43
N SER A 57 -15.96 -9.81 10.87
CA SER A 57 -16.30 -8.69 10.00
C SER A 57 -15.10 -8.23 9.16
N PRO A 58 -15.29 -7.58 8.00
CA PRO A 58 -14.18 -7.03 7.20
C PRO A 58 -13.27 -6.08 7.99
N LEU A 59 -13.85 -5.31 8.92
CA LEU A 59 -13.07 -4.42 9.78
C LEU A 59 -12.25 -5.19 10.82
N GLY A 60 -12.78 -6.32 11.33
CA GLY A 60 -12.06 -7.20 12.23
C GLY A 60 -10.87 -7.88 11.55
N GLU A 61 -11.07 -8.38 10.33
CA GLU A 61 -10.00 -8.92 9.49
C GLU A 61 -8.90 -7.90 9.24
N LEU A 62 -9.27 -6.67 8.81
CA LEU A 62 -8.31 -5.57 8.63
C LEU A 62 -7.54 -5.25 9.93
N ARG A 63 -8.22 -5.26 11.08
CA ARG A 63 -7.58 -5.00 12.38
C ARG A 63 -6.56 -6.09 12.71
N ARG A 64 -6.90 -7.35 12.49
CA ARG A 64 -6.02 -8.50 12.71
C ARG A 64 -4.82 -8.44 11.78
N GLU A 65 -5.03 -8.17 10.50
CA GLU A 65 -3.95 -8.03 9.54
C GLU A 65 -3.01 -6.89 9.94
N LYS A 66 -3.56 -5.71 10.24
CA LYS A 66 -2.79 -4.56 10.74
C LYS A 66 -2.01 -4.90 12.01
N ALA A 67 -2.61 -5.60 12.97
CA ALA A 67 -1.93 -6.00 14.21
C ALA A 67 -0.74 -6.93 13.92
N MET A 68 -0.92 -7.95 13.08
CA MET A 68 0.18 -8.82 12.67
C MET A 68 1.29 -8.07 11.92
N TRP A 69 0.93 -7.11 11.06
CA TRP A 69 1.90 -6.24 10.40
C TRP A 69 2.66 -5.35 11.40
N GLN A 70 1.97 -4.79 12.38
CA GLN A 70 2.58 -3.99 13.43
C GLN A 70 3.53 -4.83 14.29
N GLU A 71 3.13 -6.04 14.69
CA GLU A 71 3.97 -6.97 15.44
C GLU A 71 5.22 -7.38 14.66
N ARG A 72 5.09 -7.72 13.38
CA ARG A 72 6.24 -8.05 12.52
C ARG A 72 7.19 -6.86 12.36
N LYS A 73 6.65 -5.65 12.15
CA LYS A 73 7.45 -4.43 12.08
C LYS A 73 8.14 -4.15 13.41
N LEU A 74 7.43 -4.28 14.54
CA LEU A 74 7.97 -4.08 15.88
C LEU A 74 9.07 -5.09 16.21
N ALA A 75 8.90 -6.35 15.83
CA ALA A 75 9.90 -7.39 16.05
C ALA A 75 11.20 -7.17 15.24
N VAL A 76 11.10 -6.52 14.07
CA VAL A 76 12.26 -6.22 13.22
C VAL A 76 12.88 -4.86 13.55
N LEU A 77 12.09 -3.89 14.00
CA LEU A 77 12.48 -2.47 14.05
C LEU A 77 12.45 -1.85 15.47
N GLY A 78 11.87 -2.54 16.45
CA GLY A 78 11.59 -1.99 17.78
C GLY A 78 10.56 -0.85 17.75
N GLU A 79 10.35 -0.20 18.90
CA GLU A 79 9.53 1.03 18.97
C GLU A 79 10.25 2.15 18.22
N MET A 80 9.91 2.37 16.95
CA MET A 80 10.38 3.51 16.16
C MET A 80 9.56 4.75 16.51
N ALA A 81 9.73 5.26 17.72
CA ALA A 81 9.22 6.59 18.05
C ALA A 81 9.95 7.64 17.19
N PRO A 82 9.26 8.67 16.68
CA PRO A 82 9.91 9.76 15.97
C PRO A 82 10.88 10.52 16.88
N SER A 83 12.16 10.22 16.73
CA SER A 83 13.25 10.87 17.46
C SER A 83 14.49 10.93 16.59
N GLU A 84 15.39 11.87 16.93
CA GLU A 84 16.67 12.01 16.24
C GLU A 84 17.51 10.74 16.37
N GLU A 85 17.51 10.10 17.55
CA GLU A 85 18.17 8.81 17.78
C GLU A 85 17.65 7.72 16.84
N THR A 86 16.32 7.61 16.68
CA THR A 86 15.72 6.64 15.76
C THR A 86 16.16 6.93 14.33
N MET A 87 16.11 8.17 13.87
CA MET A 87 16.54 8.56 12.53
C MET A 87 18.01 8.23 12.27
N LEU A 88 18.89 8.56 13.22
CA LEU A 88 20.33 8.27 13.13
C LEU A 88 20.61 6.77 13.06
N ARG A 89 19.91 5.97 13.88
CA ARG A 89 20.00 4.50 13.83
C ARG A 89 19.54 3.95 12.49
N LEU A 90 18.40 4.42 11.96
CA LEU A 90 17.90 3.95 10.66
C LEU A 90 18.83 4.33 9.50
N MET A 91 19.51 5.48 9.59
CA MET A 91 20.51 5.91 8.62
C MET A 91 21.80 5.08 8.68
N SER A 92 22.15 4.50 9.84
CA SER A 92 23.35 3.69 10.00
C SER A 92 23.15 2.20 9.70
N GLU A 93 21.90 1.74 9.53
CA GLU A 93 21.55 0.35 9.23
C GLU A 93 21.24 0.14 7.73
N PRO A 94 22.09 -0.56 6.95
CA PRO A 94 21.88 -0.73 5.51
C PRO A 94 20.55 -1.39 5.12
N ALA A 95 20.07 -2.33 5.96
CA ALA A 95 18.78 -3.00 5.73
C ALA A 95 17.58 -2.04 5.89
N MET A 96 17.73 -0.99 6.69
CA MET A 96 16.70 0.04 6.89
C MET A 96 16.75 1.08 5.79
N LEU A 97 17.96 1.47 5.35
CA LEU A 97 18.14 2.32 4.18
C LEU A 97 17.54 1.70 2.92
N GLU A 98 17.71 0.40 2.68
CA GLU A 98 17.12 -0.25 1.50
C GLU A 98 15.59 -0.27 1.55
N GLN A 99 15.00 -0.45 2.74
CA GLN A 99 13.54 -0.32 2.90
C GLN A 99 13.07 1.12 2.65
N GLY A 100 13.78 2.10 3.21
CA GLY A 100 13.53 3.52 2.97
C GLY A 100 13.66 3.90 1.49
N ARG A 101 14.64 3.33 0.79
CA ARG A 101 14.86 3.48 -0.65
C ARG A 101 13.68 2.96 -1.47
N SER A 102 13.19 1.76 -1.15
CA SER A 102 12.02 1.19 -1.82
C SER A 102 10.78 2.09 -1.69
N LEU A 103 10.55 2.62 -0.48
CA LEU A 103 9.47 3.59 -0.23
C LEU A 103 9.69 4.89 -1.02
N TYR A 104 10.92 5.40 -1.05
CA TYR A 104 11.29 6.61 -1.77
C TYR A 104 11.04 6.47 -3.28
N VAL A 105 11.50 5.38 -3.90
CA VAL A 105 11.31 5.12 -5.34
C VAL A 105 9.82 5.03 -5.67
N GLY A 106 9.02 4.39 -4.82
CA GLY A 106 7.59 4.21 -5.05
C GLY A 106 6.74 5.47 -4.88
N LYS A 107 7.21 6.49 -4.13
CA LYS A 107 6.36 7.63 -3.72
C LYS A 107 6.98 9.02 -3.92
N CYS A 108 8.28 9.15 -3.75
CA CYS A 108 8.99 10.44 -3.69
C CYS A 108 9.74 10.74 -5.00
N ALA A 109 10.29 9.71 -5.65
CA ALA A 109 11.15 9.85 -6.82
C ALA A 109 10.46 10.52 -8.02
N VAL A 110 9.13 10.42 -8.12
CA VAL A 110 8.34 11.06 -9.18
C VAL A 110 8.52 12.58 -9.22
N CYS A 111 8.76 13.21 -8.05
CA CYS A 111 9.00 14.65 -7.96
C CYS A 111 10.47 14.97 -7.72
N HIS A 112 11.16 14.14 -6.92
CA HIS A 112 12.51 14.43 -6.44
C HIS A 112 13.62 13.68 -7.19
N GLY A 113 13.31 12.95 -8.26
CA GLY A 113 14.31 12.19 -9.02
C GLY A 113 14.60 10.82 -8.42
N GLN A 114 15.23 9.93 -9.19
CA GLN A 114 15.49 8.56 -8.71
C GLN A 114 16.54 8.53 -7.60
N ASN A 115 17.46 9.49 -7.63
CA ASN A 115 18.58 9.61 -6.70
C ASN A 115 18.47 10.85 -5.79
N GLY A 116 17.33 11.54 -5.79
CA GLY A 116 17.16 12.76 -5.01
C GLY A 116 17.60 14.05 -5.70
N GLU A 117 18.02 13.99 -6.96
CA GLU A 117 18.55 15.13 -7.71
C GLU A 117 17.55 16.28 -7.92
N GLY A 118 16.24 16.01 -7.81
CA GLY A 118 15.17 16.99 -7.99
C GLY A 118 14.76 17.15 -9.46
N ILE A 119 13.46 17.00 -9.73
CA ILE A 119 12.85 17.22 -11.06
C ILE A 119 11.82 18.35 -10.97
N VAL A 120 10.69 18.05 -10.33
CA VAL A 120 9.63 19.02 -10.02
C VAL A 120 9.83 19.55 -8.61
N GLY A 121 10.13 18.65 -7.68
CA GLY A 121 10.58 18.97 -6.33
C GLY A 121 12.06 19.35 -6.29
N PRO A 122 12.51 19.94 -5.17
CA PRO A 122 13.91 20.32 -4.99
C PRO A 122 14.84 19.09 -4.91
N ASN A 123 16.12 19.34 -5.17
CA ASN A 123 17.24 18.48 -4.87
C ASN A 123 17.26 18.20 -3.36
N LEU A 124 17.46 16.94 -3.00
CA LEU A 124 17.53 16.44 -1.63
C LEU A 124 18.94 15.98 -1.26
N THR A 125 19.89 16.08 -2.20
CA THR A 125 21.28 15.62 -2.06
C THR A 125 22.26 16.73 -1.69
N ASP A 126 21.87 17.99 -1.84
CA ASP A 126 22.69 19.16 -1.53
C ASP A 126 22.52 19.63 -0.07
N ASP A 127 23.26 20.67 0.33
CA ASP A 127 23.23 21.22 1.69
C ASP A 127 22.17 22.31 1.89
N ARG A 128 21.30 22.56 0.92
CA ARG A 128 20.40 23.71 0.93
C ARG A 128 18.95 23.27 1.05
N TYR A 129 18.27 23.73 2.09
CA TYR A 129 16.88 23.36 2.33
C TYR A 129 16.05 24.57 2.76
N ARG A 130 14.81 24.63 2.25
CA ARG A 130 13.85 25.69 2.62
C ARG A 130 13.14 25.42 3.94
N ASN A 131 12.73 24.16 4.15
CA ASN A 131 11.85 23.76 5.26
C ASN A 131 12.55 22.88 6.30
N VAL A 132 13.82 22.53 6.08
CA VAL A 132 14.60 21.63 6.93
C VAL A 132 15.73 22.43 7.55
N LYS A 133 15.93 22.30 8.86
CA LYS A 133 17.09 22.87 9.58
C LYS A 133 17.79 21.82 10.43
N THR A 134 17.03 20.84 10.90
CA THR A 134 17.45 19.71 11.74
C THR A 134 17.06 18.39 11.06
N LEU A 135 17.66 17.27 11.50
CA LEU A 135 17.35 15.95 10.94
C LEU A 135 15.85 15.60 11.06
N MET A 136 15.23 15.94 12.19
CA MET A 136 13.81 15.67 12.43
C MET A 136 12.87 16.54 11.59
N ASP A 137 13.35 17.66 11.01
CA ASP A 137 12.53 18.44 10.09
C ASP A 137 12.26 17.69 8.79
N VAL A 138 13.14 16.78 8.35
CA VAL A 138 12.88 15.91 7.20
C VAL A 138 11.62 15.08 7.45
N PHE A 139 11.55 14.42 8.61
CA PHE A 139 10.37 13.65 9.02
C PHE A 139 9.12 14.54 9.15
N LYS A 140 9.25 15.73 9.72
CA LYS A 140 8.14 16.68 9.85
C LYS A 140 7.60 17.11 8.49
N VAL A 141 8.47 17.42 7.53
CA VAL A 141 8.08 17.80 6.16
C VAL A 141 7.41 16.64 5.44
N VAL A 142 7.87 15.40 5.62
CA VAL A 142 7.19 14.22 5.08
C VAL A 142 5.80 14.05 5.74
N LYS A 143 5.72 14.17 7.06
CA LYS A 143 4.48 13.97 7.83
C LYS A 143 3.41 15.01 7.49
N ASP A 144 3.78 16.29 7.50
CA ASP A 144 2.85 17.41 7.42
C ASP A 144 2.83 18.12 6.06
N GLY A 145 3.76 17.78 5.16
CA GLY A 145 3.95 18.43 3.86
C GLY A 145 4.82 19.68 3.93
N ALA A 146 5.22 20.20 2.76
CA ALA A 146 6.13 21.36 2.64
C ALA A 146 5.45 22.74 2.74
N GLY A 147 4.12 22.78 2.93
CA GLY A 147 3.32 24.01 2.82
C GLY A 147 3.15 24.49 1.37
N GLY A 148 2.13 25.30 1.10
CA GLY A 148 1.91 25.88 -0.24
C GLY A 148 1.42 24.90 -1.34
N GLY A 149 1.07 23.66 -0.98
CA GLY A 149 0.36 22.71 -1.86
C GLY A 149 1.21 21.88 -2.84
N SER A 150 2.51 22.15 -2.96
CA SER A 150 3.36 21.43 -3.94
C SER A 150 3.86 20.06 -3.45
N MET A 151 4.03 19.86 -2.14
CA MET A 151 4.33 18.56 -1.53
C MET A 151 3.22 18.19 -0.54
N PRO A 152 2.50 17.07 -0.75
CA PRO A 152 1.39 16.67 0.10
C PRO A 152 1.86 16.17 1.48
N ALA A 153 0.96 16.20 2.46
CA ALA A 153 1.17 15.56 3.76
C ALA A 153 1.00 14.04 3.64
N TRP A 154 1.98 13.26 4.10
CA TRP A 154 1.93 11.81 3.97
C TRP A 154 1.31 11.07 5.17
N LYS A 155 1.03 11.78 6.28
CA LYS A 155 0.42 11.18 7.49
C LYS A 155 -0.94 10.50 7.29
N THR A 156 -1.64 10.80 6.20
CA THR A 156 -2.93 10.18 5.85
C THR A 156 -2.77 8.99 4.89
N GLN A 157 -1.59 8.81 4.29
CA GLN A 157 -1.31 7.82 3.26
C GLN A 157 -0.20 6.82 3.65
N MET A 158 0.57 7.11 4.70
CA MET A 158 1.67 6.30 5.18
C MET A 158 1.63 6.16 6.70
N MET A 159 2.05 5.00 7.19
CA MET A 159 2.29 4.79 8.62
C MET A 159 3.50 5.59 9.09
N GLU A 160 3.55 5.91 10.38
CA GLU A 160 4.65 6.68 10.96
C GLU A 160 6.02 6.01 10.81
N SER A 161 6.07 4.68 10.92
CA SER A 161 7.26 3.87 10.68
C SER A 161 7.78 3.98 9.23
N ASP A 162 6.88 3.94 8.25
CA ASP A 162 7.27 4.08 6.84
C ASP A 162 7.73 5.51 6.55
N MET A 163 7.13 6.52 7.21
CA MET A 163 7.60 7.89 7.14
C MET A 163 9.01 8.04 7.73
N LEU A 164 9.32 7.39 8.85
CA LEU A 164 10.68 7.39 9.43
C LEU A 164 11.70 6.73 8.50
N LEU A 165 11.37 5.56 7.92
CA LEU A 165 12.26 4.85 6.99
C LEU A 165 12.56 5.69 5.75
N VAL A 166 11.54 6.27 5.10
CA VAL A 166 11.77 7.10 3.92
C VAL A 166 12.48 8.40 4.26
N SER A 167 12.23 8.99 5.44
CA SER A 167 12.94 10.18 5.90
C SER A 167 14.41 9.89 6.21
N ALA A 168 14.73 8.75 6.82
CA ALA A 168 16.11 8.33 7.06
C ALA A 168 16.87 8.14 5.75
N TYR A 169 16.28 7.44 4.78
CA TYR A 169 16.87 7.31 3.44
C TYR A 169 17.03 8.67 2.76
N THR A 170 16.01 9.53 2.81
CA THR A 170 16.10 10.88 2.22
C THR A 170 17.22 11.70 2.85
N ALA A 171 17.37 11.65 4.18
CA ALA A 171 18.45 12.34 4.87
C ALA A 171 19.83 11.77 4.53
N SER A 172 19.94 10.47 4.24
CA SER A 172 21.20 9.83 3.84
C SER A 172 21.64 10.18 2.42
N LEU A 173 20.77 10.74 1.58
CA LEU A 173 21.13 11.20 0.24
C LEU A 173 21.95 12.49 0.24
N ARG A 174 21.90 13.24 1.35
CA ARG A 174 22.63 14.49 1.52
C ARG A 174 24.14 14.23 1.48
N GLY A 175 24.86 15.04 0.71
CA GLY A 175 26.31 14.96 0.52
C GLY A 175 26.74 14.34 -0.82
N GLU A 176 25.81 13.78 -1.59
CA GLU A 176 26.08 13.33 -2.96
C GLU A 176 26.18 14.51 -3.95
N ASP A 177 25.59 15.67 -3.61
CA ASP A 177 25.61 16.93 -4.38
C ASP A 177 25.37 16.73 -5.89
N LEU A 178 24.31 15.99 -6.21
CA LEU A 178 23.98 15.64 -7.59
C LEU A 178 23.47 16.87 -8.34
N PRO A 179 23.75 17.00 -9.66
CA PRO A 179 23.20 18.08 -10.46
C PRO A 179 21.69 17.93 -10.61
N GLY A 180 20.93 18.98 -10.32
CA GLY A 180 19.48 18.98 -10.51
C GLY A 180 18.79 20.26 -10.02
N LYS A 181 17.49 20.18 -9.70
CA LYS A 181 16.69 21.37 -9.36
C LYS A 181 17.00 21.85 -7.94
N THR A 182 17.82 22.86 -7.77
CA THR A 182 18.06 23.48 -6.46
C THR A 182 16.75 24.00 -5.85
N PRO A 183 16.56 23.92 -4.52
CA PRO A 183 15.41 24.52 -3.87
C PRO A 183 15.29 26.03 -4.16
N GLU A 184 14.07 26.51 -4.40
CA GLU A 184 13.78 27.94 -4.48
C GLU A 184 13.91 28.58 -3.09
N ALA A 185 14.68 29.68 -2.98
CA ALA A 185 15.05 30.34 -1.71
C ALA A 185 15.91 29.50 -0.75
N ALA A 186 16.84 28.72 -1.31
CA ALA A 186 17.81 27.93 -0.54
C ALA A 186 18.96 28.77 0.02
N ASP A 187 18.62 29.92 0.61
CA ASP A 187 19.57 30.94 1.07
C ASP A 187 20.29 30.51 2.37
N VAL A 188 19.89 29.36 2.93
CA VAL A 188 20.41 28.81 4.18
C VAL A 188 20.96 27.41 3.92
N GLU A 189 22.28 27.32 3.88
CA GLU A 189 23.01 26.08 4.04
C GLU A 189 22.80 25.58 5.48
N ILE A 190 22.37 24.34 5.63
CA ILE A 190 22.10 23.77 6.96
C ILE A 190 23.33 23.06 7.50
N ALA A 191 23.50 23.04 8.82
CA ALA A 191 24.60 22.29 9.44
C ALA A 191 24.53 20.80 9.08
N PRO A 192 25.67 20.09 9.01
CA PRO A 192 25.70 18.64 8.81
C PRO A 192 24.83 17.91 9.85
N TRP A 193 24.33 16.73 9.48
CA TRP A 193 23.59 15.91 10.43
C TRP A 193 24.45 15.57 11.65
N PRO A 194 23.84 15.46 12.84
CA PRO A 194 24.54 14.93 14.00
C PRO A 194 25.09 13.53 13.66
N LYS A 195 26.25 13.20 14.21
CA LYS A 195 26.80 11.84 14.07
C LYS A 195 26.05 10.91 15.02
N ALA A 196 25.78 9.69 14.58
CA ALA A 196 25.32 8.65 15.50
C ALA A 196 26.36 8.48 16.62
N GLU A 197 25.92 8.41 17.88
CA GLU A 197 26.82 8.13 19.00
C GLU A 197 27.47 6.76 18.76
N GLU A 198 28.80 6.71 18.72
CA GLU A 198 29.55 5.44 18.70
C GLU A 198 29.29 4.74 20.04
N LYS A 199 28.51 3.66 20.03
CA LYS A 199 28.37 2.73 21.16
C LYS A 199 29.34 1.56 21.01
#